data_AF-A0AAN6NMW6-F1
#
_entry.id   AF-A0AAN6NMW6-F1
#
_cell.length_a   1.000
_cell.length_b   1.000
_cell.length_c   1.000
_cell.angle_alpha   90.00
_cell.angle_beta   90.00
_cell.angle_gamma   90.00
#
_symmetry.space_group_name_H-M   'P 1'
#
loop_
_entity.id
_entity.type
_entity.pdbx_description
1 polymer ?
#
loop_
_entity_poly.entity_id
_entity_poly.type
_entity_poly.pdbx_seq_one_letter_code
_entity_poly.pdbx_strand_id
1 'polypeptide(L)'
;SQWIQSTLAQKFNLSCKQTFEKTEATTDDVLLILSTLWERAVDIPCDPRHRVAFHTLVLIGSIGFRPGTYENMLYRQVKLLVVRDPNTKEPRLIAQITINQNKLSANKIDKGADVVTFSATMVPCQIVCLVTFVAIQALQDDAFETEFSSFDELLQRPNLEDVDCIELRWKDGMQEKPIFPLKYYKFLELWNRTWLVAGNRNTLR
;
A
#
# COMPACT_ATOMS: atom_id res chain seq x y z
N SER A 1 9.00 25.56 -12.61
CA SER A 1 9.59 26.90 -12.41
C SER A 1 9.73 27.14 -10.90
N GLN A 2 10.89 27.59 -10.40
CA GLN A 2 11.16 27.71 -8.94
C GLN A 2 11.00 29.14 -8.38
N TRP A 3 10.48 30.07 -9.19
CA TRP A 3 10.37 31.50 -8.86
C TRP A 3 9.60 31.80 -7.57
N ILE A 4 8.66 30.95 -7.15
CA ILE A 4 7.96 31.09 -5.86
C ILE A 4 8.93 30.88 -4.69
N GLN A 5 9.73 29.81 -4.73
CA GLN A 5 10.65 29.45 -3.65
C GLN A 5 11.93 30.29 -3.65
N SER A 6 12.44 30.69 -4.83
CA SER A 6 13.68 31.45 -4.94
C SER A 6 13.46 32.96 -4.92
N THR A 7 12.45 33.45 -5.63
CA THR A 7 12.29 34.89 -5.92
C THR A 7 11.22 35.53 -5.05
N LEU A 8 10.02 34.93 -4.94
CA LEU A 8 8.96 35.48 -4.10
C LEU A 8 9.25 35.30 -2.61
N ALA A 9 9.77 34.14 -2.19
CA ALA A 9 10.07 33.91 -0.79
C ALA A 9 11.11 34.92 -0.26
N GLN A 10 12.14 35.23 -1.05
CA GLN A 10 13.10 36.30 -0.71
C GLN A 10 12.45 37.68 -0.74
N LYS A 11 11.68 38.00 -1.80
CA LYS A 11 11.02 39.31 -1.96
C LYS A 11 10.07 39.64 -0.81
N PHE A 12 9.37 38.64 -0.30
CA PHE A 12 8.38 38.81 0.78
C PHE A 12 8.89 38.35 2.15
N ASN A 13 10.19 38.07 2.29
CA ASN A 13 10.82 37.63 3.52
C ASN A 13 10.11 36.43 4.19
N LEU A 14 9.64 35.48 3.36
CA LEU A 14 8.93 34.28 3.82
C LEU A 14 9.94 33.23 4.29
N SER A 15 9.62 32.55 5.39
CA SER A 15 10.42 31.42 5.87
C SER A 15 10.30 30.24 4.90
N CYS A 16 11.42 29.81 4.33
CA CYS A 16 11.53 28.53 3.63
C CYS A 16 11.77 27.35 4.58
N LYS A 17 11.89 27.61 5.88
CA LYS A 17 12.01 26.57 6.92
C LYS A 17 10.62 26.06 7.28
N GLN A 18 10.51 24.75 7.52
CA GLN A 18 9.29 24.15 8.04
C GLN A 18 8.97 24.78 9.40
N THR A 19 7.77 25.34 9.55
CA THR A 19 7.34 26.09 10.75
C THR A 19 6.49 25.25 11.70
N PHE A 20 6.21 24.00 11.35
CA PHE A 20 5.43 23.06 12.15
C PHE A 20 6.22 21.77 12.37
N GLU A 21 5.95 21.11 13.48
CA GLU A 21 6.43 19.77 13.75
C GLU A 21 5.50 18.76 13.09
N LYS A 22 6.06 17.75 12.41
CA LYS A 22 5.27 16.66 11.87
C LYS A 22 5.06 15.65 12.99
N THR A 23 3.82 15.45 13.39
CA THR A 23 3.47 14.37 14.30
C THR A 23 3.39 13.09 13.49
N GLU A 24 4.21 12.11 13.86
CA GLU A 24 4.18 10.78 13.26
C GLU A 24 2.95 10.01 13.74
N ALA A 25 2.28 9.30 12.82
CA ALA A 25 1.24 8.35 13.20
C ALA A 25 1.88 7.13 13.87
N THR A 26 1.41 6.79 15.06
CA THR A 26 1.90 5.63 15.79
C THR A 26 1.30 4.33 15.24
N THR A 27 1.84 3.18 15.64
CA THR A 27 1.24 1.88 15.35
C THR A 27 -0.18 1.78 15.89
N ASP A 28 -0.45 2.36 17.06
CA ASP A 28 -1.78 2.37 17.68
C ASP A 28 -2.77 3.19 16.84
N ASP A 29 -2.33 4.31 16.26
CA ASP A 29 -3.17 5.10 15.35
C ASP A 29 -3.55 4.30 14.10
N VAL A 30 -2.59 3.59 13.51
CA VAL A 30 -2.84 2.74 12.33
C VAL A 30 -3.81 1.62 12.68
N LEU A 31 -3.60 0.92 13.80
CA LEU A 31 -4.48 -0.15 14.26
C LEU A 31 -5.89 0.37 14.56
N LEU A 32 -6.02 1.55 15.19
CA LEU A 32 -7.29 2.20 15.44
C LEU A 32 -8.05 2.47 14.13
N ILE A 33 -7.40 3.07 13.14
CA ILE A 33 -8.01 3.39 11.84
C ILE A 33 -8.47 2.11 11.14
N LEU A 34 -7.60 1.11 11.05
CA LEU A 34 -7.89 -0.13 10.33
C LEU A 34 -8.95 -0.98 11.04
N SER A 35 -8.95 -1.02 12.37
CA SER A 35 -9.99 -1.71 13.15
C SER A 35 -11.33 -0.99 13.01
N THR A 36 -11.34 0.34 13.13
CA THR A 36 -12.55 1.16 12.96
C THR A 36 -13.18 0.95 11.58
N LEU A 37 -12.37 0.88 10.52
CA LEU A 37 -12.83 0.63 9.15
C LEU A 37 -13.70 -0.63 9.03
N TRP A 38 -13.37 -1.68 9.78
CA TRP A 38 -14.04 -2.98 9.74
C TRP A 38 -15.13 -3.11 10.81
N GLU A 39 -14.85 -2.75 12.05
CA GLU A 39 -15.77 -2.87 13.19
C GLU A 39 -16.95 -1.90 13.09
N ARG A 40 -16.74 -0.72 12.50
CA ARG A 40 -17.76 0.30 12.29
C ARG A 40 -18.15 0.42 10.82
N ALA A 41 -18.14 -0.71 10.12
CA ALA A 41 -18.49 -0.83 8.70
C ALA A 41 -19.80 -0.14 8.30
N VAL A 42 -20.82 -0.18 9.16
CA VAL A 42 -22.14 0.44 8.93
C VAL A 42 -22.04 1.96 8.92
N ASP A 43 -21.15 2.53 9.72
CA ASP A 43 -20.93 3.97 9.78
C ASP A 43 -19.98 4.46 8.69
N ILE A 44 -19.24 3.58 8.01
CA ILE A 44 -18.29 3.91 6.94
C ILE A 44 -18.75 3.22 5.65
N PRO A 45 -19.85 3.70 5.04
CA PRO A 45 -20.43 3.04 3.87
C PRO A 45 -19.51 3.19 2.66
N CYS A 46 -19.09 2.06 2.10
CA CYS A 46 -18.31 2.00 0.88
C CYS A 46 -18.41 0.60 0.24
N ASP A 47 -18.09 0.52 -1.05
CA ASP A 47 -18.03 -0.78 -1.73
C ASP A 47 -16.93 -1.66 -1.13
N PRO A 48 -17.11 -2.99 -1.08
CA PRO A 48 -16.11 -3.90 -0.53
C PRO A 48 -14.72 -3.71 -1.16
N ARG A 49 -14.67 -3.50 -2.48
CA ARG A 49 -13.42 -3.23 -3.21
C ARG A 49 -12.74 -1.94 -2.77
N HIS A 50 -13.51 -0.87 -2.56
CA HIS A 50 -12.97 0.40 -2.05
C HIS A 50 -12.47 0.26 -0.62
N ARG A 51 -13.12 -0.57 0.21
CA ARG A 51 -12.69 -0.84 1.59
C ARG A 51 -11.34 -1.56 1.63
N VAL A 52 -11.19 -2.63 0.85
CA VAL A 52 -9.94 -3.39 0.69
C VAL A 52 -8.84 -2.46 0.17
N ALA A 53 -9.10 -1.70 -0.89
CA ALA A 53 -8.12 -0.77 -1.44
C ALA A 53 -7.70 0.31 -0.42
N PHE A 54 -8.66 0.91 0.30
CA PHE A 54 -8.37 1.91 1.33
C PHE A 54 -7.52 1.32 2.47
N HIS A 55 -7.90 0.15 2.98
CA HIS A 55 -7.14 -0.58 3.99
C HIS A 55 -5.68 -0.79 3.55
N THR A 56 -5.48 -1.34 2.35
CA THR A 56 -4.13 -1.64 1.85
C THR A 56 -3.29 -0.38 1.64
N LEU A 57 -3.89 0.69 1.13
CA LEU A 57 -3.19 1.97 0.92
C LEU A 57 -2.78 2.62 2.26
N VAL A 58 -3.60 2.48 3.32
CA VAL A 58 -3.21 2.91 4.68
C VAL A 58 -2.05 2.08 5.21
N LEU A 59 -2.05 0.76 5.02
CA LEU A 59 -0.92 -0.10 5.40
C LEU A 59 0.37 0.28 4.66
N ILE A 60 0.33 0.45 3.33
CA ILE A 60 1.52 0.87 2.57
C ILE A 60 1.98 2.27 3.02
N GLY A 61 1.05 3.18 3.27
CA GLY A 61 1.35 4.52 3.79
C GLY A 61 2.03 4.52 5.15
N SER A 62 1.66 3.59 6.02
CA SER A 62 2.26 3.45 7.37
C SER A 62 3.75 3.07 7.35
N ILE A 63 4.25 2.55 6.22
CA ILE A 63 5.68 2.25 6.02
C ILE A 63 6.49 3.55 5.73
N GLY A 64 5.82 4.70 5.61
CA GLY A 64 6.46 6.02 5.46
C GLY A 64 6.57 6.51 4.01
N PHE A 65 5.91 5.83 3.07
CA PHE A 65 5.82 6.30 1.69
C PHE A 65 4.83 7.48 1.56
N ARG A 66 5.05 8.35 0.57
CA ARG A 66 4.11 9.43 0.27
C ARG A 66 2.94 8.88 -0.54
N PRO A 67 1.68 9.29 -0.31
CA PRO A 67 0.53 8.79 -1.06
C PRO A 67 0.73 8.78 -2.58
N GLY A 68 1.28 9.85 -3.15
CA GLY A 68 1.52 9.93 -4.59
C GLY A 68 2.57 8.98 -5.17
N THR A 69 3.29 8.18 -4.35
CA THR A 69 4.23 7.15 -4.85
C THR A 69 3.60 5.78 -4.97
N TYR A 70 2.47 5.53 -4.30
CA TYR A 70 1.75 4.26 -4.32
C TYR A 70 0.27 4.40 -4.72
N GLU A 71 -0.21 5.62 -4.94
CA GLU A 71 -1.49 5.86 -5.58
C GLU A 71 -1.47 5.25 -7.00
N ASN A 72 -2.49 4.46 -7.34
CA ASN A 72 -2.57 3.73 -8.60
C ASN A 72 -1.40 2.76 -8.86
N MET A 73 -0.85 2.16 -7.79
CA MET A 73 0.12 1.07 -7.91
C MET A 73 -0.38 0.02 -8.89
N LEU A 74 0.47 -0.39 -9.82
CA LEU A 74 0.16 -1.34 -10.88
C LEU A 74 0.52 -2.77 -10.48
N TYR A 75 -0.13 -3.77 -11.09
CA TYR A 75 0.23 -5.18 -10.86
C TYR A 75 1.70 -5.47 -11.16
N ARG A 76 2.32 -4.84 -12.17
CA ARG A 76 3.77 -5.03 -12.46
C ARG A 76 4.69 -4.62 -11.31
N GLN A 77 4.22 -3.78 -10.39
CA GLN A 77 4.97 -3.32 -9.24
C GLN A 77 4.91 -4.30 -8.06
N VAL A 78 4.07 -5.33 -8.18
CA VAL A 78 3.86 -6.34 -7.13
C VAL A 78 4.15 -7.71 -7.71
N LYS A 79 4.92 -8.51 -6.97
CA LYS A 79 5.10 -9.93 -7.24
C LYS A 79 4.58 -10.72 -6.06
N LEU A 80 3.78 -11.74 -6.33
CA LEU A 80 3.46 -12.75 -5.33
C LEU A 80 4.34 -13.97 -5.56
N LEU A 81 4.99 -14.41 -4.50
CA LEU A 81 5.94 -15.52 -4.51
C LEU A 81 5.49 -16.56 -3.50
N VAL A 82 5.51 -17.83 -3.88
CA VAL A 82 5.45 -18.94 -2.94
C VAL A 82 6.90 -19.37 -2.67
N VAL A 83 7.32 -19.29 -1.41
CA VAL A 83 8.71 -19.49 -0.99
C VAL A 83 8.77 -20.55 0.10
N ARG A 84 9.76 -21.43 0.03
CA ARG A 84 10.02 -22.43 1.06
C ARG A 84 10.66 -21.77 2.26
N ASP A 85 10.04 -21.86 3.43
CA ASP A 85 10.66 -21.42 4.67
C ASP A 85 11.92 -22.27 4.93
N PRO A 86 13.11 -21.67 5.09
CA PRO A 86 14.34 -22.43 5.28
C PRO A 86 14.33 -23.27 6.57
N ASN A 87 13.56 -22.85 7.59
CA ASN A 87 13.50 -23.49 8.90
C ASN A 87 12.42 -24.57 8.96
N THR A 88 11.19 -24.27 8.52
CA THR A 88 10.05 -25.20 8.62
C THR A 88 9.88 -26.06 7.36
N LYS A 89 10.48 -25.67 6.23
CA LYS A 89 10.28 -26.24 4.88
C LYS A 89 8.87 -26.11 4.33
N GLU A 90 7.98 -25.45 5.04
CA GLU A 90 6.61 -25.16 4.62
C GLU A 90 6.57 -24.02 3.59
N PRO A 91 5.65 -24.08 2.61
CA PRO A 91 5.46 -22.98 1.68
C PRO A 91 4.86 -21.76 2.39
N ARG A 92 5.38 -20.57 2.06
CA ARG A 92 4.88 -19.28 2.52
C ARG A 92 4.67 -18.34 1.36
N LEU A 93 3.57 -17.59 1.43
CA LEU A 93 3.31 -16.51 0.49
C LEU A 93 4.06 -15.24 0.89
N ILE A 94 4.74 -14.63 -0.08
CA ILE A 94 5.48 -13.38 0.06
C ILE A 94 5.00 -12.42 -1.01
N ALA A 95 4.75 -11.16 -0.63
CA ALA A 95 4.51 -10.08 -1.57
C ALA A 95 5.78 -9.22 -1.68
N GLN A 96 6.39 -9.18 -2.86
CA GLN A 96 7.47 -8.24 -3.14
C GLN A 96 6.88 -7.02 -3.84
N ILE A 97 7.05 -5.84 -3.22
CA ILE A 97 6.40 -4.60 -3.66
C ILE A 97 7.49 -3.59 -4.01
N THR A 98 7.32 -2.96 -5.18
CA THR A 98 8.25 -1.98 -5.74
C THR A 98 7.59 -0.61 -5.86
N ILE A 99 8.13 0.37 -5.12
CA ILE A 99 7.62 1.75 -5.07
C ILE A 99 8.64 2.68 -5.70
N ASN A 100 8.19 3.50 -6.65
CA ASN A 100 8.98 4.55 -7.28
C ASN A 100 8.93 5.80 -6.41
N GLN A 101 10.04 6.20 -5.81
CA GLN A 101 10.09 7.42 -5.01
C GLN A 101 10.09 8.66 -5.89
N ASN A 102 9.41 9.69 -5.40
CA ASN A 102 9.35 11.01 -6.03
C ASN A 102 10.03 12.08 -5.17
N LYS A 103 11.01 11.70 -4.33
CA LYS A 103 11.76 12.66 -3.51
C LYS A 103 12.59 13.56 -4.44
N LEU A 104 12.25 14.84 -4.45
CA LEU A 104 13.12 15.88 -4.96
C LEU A 104 14.24 16.10 -3.93
N SER A 105 15.50 15.89 -4.32
CA SER A 105 16.64 16.31 -3.50
C SER A 105 16.73 17.84 -3.50
N ALA A 106 17.18 18.43 -2.38
CA ALA A 106 17.35 19.87 -2.29
C ALA A 106 18.31 20.33 -3.41
N ASN A 107 17.83 21.23 -4.28
CA ASN A 107 18.55 21.80 -5.43
C ASN A 107 18.88 20.85 -6.60
N LYS A 108 18.34 19.62 -6.65
CA LYS A 108 18.43 18.76 -7.83
C LYS A 108 17.06 18.17 -8.16
N ILE A 109 16.67 18.29 -9.43
CA ILE A 109 15.68 17.38 -10.00
C ILE A 109 16.44 16.07 -10.19
N ASP A 110 16.36 15.17 -9.21
CA ASP A 110 16.77 13.80 -9.45
C ASP A 110 15.85 13.24 -10.53
N LYS A 111 16.44 12.95 -11.69
CA LYS A 111 15.73 12.33 -12.81
C LYS A 111 15.69 10.80 -12.67
N GLY A 112 16.40 10.25 -11.68
CA GLY A 112 16.24 8.88 -11.25
C GLY A 112 15.15 8.83 -10.18
N ALA A 113 14.04 8.16 -10.47
CA ALA A 113 13.16 7.74 -9.38
C ALA A 113 13.95 6.72 -8.56
N ASP A 114 14.31 7.05 -7.32
CA ASP A 114 14.85 6.05 -6.40
C ASP A 114 13.78 4.96 -6.24
N VAL A 115 14.08 3.76 -6.72
CA VAL A 115 13.16 2.62 -6.63
C VAL A 115 13.45 1.91 -5.31
N VAL A 116 12.42 1.71 -4.50
CA VAL A 116 12.51 0.89 -3.28
C VAL A 116 11.68 -0.36 -3.48
N THR A 117 12.34 -1.51 -3.34
CA THR A 117 11.69 -2.81 -3.32
C THR A 117 11.81 -3.39 -1.93
N PHE A 118 10.69 -3.84 -1.36
CA PHE A 118 10.63 -4.53 -0.08
C PHE A 118 9.77 -5.79 -0.20
N SER A 119 9.95 -6.70 0.75
CA SER A 119 9.18 -7.94 0.83
C SER A 119 8.33 -7.93 2.08
N ALA A 120 7.04 -8.23 1.94
CA ALA A 120 6.11 -8.48 3.03
C ALA A 120 5.85 -9.98 3.13
N THR A 121 5.83 -10.50 4.34
CA THR A 121 5.48 -11.88 4.64
C THR A 121 4.10 -11.95 5.28
N MET A 122 3.49 -13.14 5.23
CA MET A 122 2.27 -13.41 5.98
C MET A 122 2.51 -13.25 7.48
N VAL A 123 1.63 -12.51 8.15
CA VAL A 123 1.65 -12.29 9.60
C VAL A 123 0.35 -12.80 10.22
N PRO A 124 0.39 -13.33 11.46
CA PRO A 124 -0.79 -13.89 12.15
C PRO A 124 -1.73 -12.79 12.70
N CYS A 125 -1.91 -11.71 11.94
CA CYS A 125 -2.83 -10.62 12.24
C CYS A 125 -3.39 -10.07 10.92
N GLN A 126 -4.63 -10.43 10.61
CA GLN A 126 -5.26 -10.08 9.33
C GLN A 126 -5.34 -8.57 9.11
N ILE A 127 -5.52 -7.78 10.18
CA ILE A 127 -5.61 -6.31 10.12
C ILE A 127 -4.33 -5.66 9.58
N VAL A 128 -3.17 -6.31 9.70
CA VAL A 128 -1.89 -5.75 9.22
C VAL A 128 -1.21 -6.63 8.17
N CYS A 129 -1.87 -7.69 7.71
CA CYS A 129 -1.28 -8.63 6.76
C CYS A 129 -1.40 -8.12 5.32
N LEU A 130 -0.42 -7.32 4.89
CA LEU A 130 -0.36 -6.75 3.54
C LEU A 130 -0.45 -7.82 2.43
N VAL A 131 0.19 -8.98 2.65
CA VAL A 131 0.19 -10.09 1.69
C VAL A 131 -1.22 -10.63 1.45
N THR A 132 -2.02 -10.78 2.51
CA THR A 132 -3.42 -11.23 2.42
C THR A 132 -4.24 -10.29 1.55
N PHE A 133 -4.10 -8.97 1.73
CA PHE A 133 -4.86 -7.99 0.94
C PHE A 133 -4.44 -7.95 -0.53
N VAL A 134 -3.15 -8.08 -0.82
CA VAL A 134 -2.65 -8.20 -2.20
C VAL A 134 -3.24 -9.43 -2.88
N ALA A 135 -3.23 -10.58 -2.19
CA ALA A 135 -3.75 -11.83 -2.73
C ALA A 135 -5.28 -11.81 -2.92
N ILE A 136 -6.04 -11.30 -1.95
CA ILE A 136 -7.51 -11.16 -2.07
C ILE A 136 -7.86 -10.27 -3.26
N GLN A 137 -7.16 -9.15 -3.44
CA GLN A 137 -7.39 -8.26 -4.57
C GLN A 137 -7.08 -8.93 -5.91
N ALA A 138 -5.98 -9.68 -5.98
CA ALA A 138 -5.59 -10.42 -7.17
C ALA A 138 -6.57 -11.55 -7.52
N LEU A 139 -7.08 -12.27 -6.52
CA LEU A 139 -8.14 -13.28 -6.71
C LEU A 139 -9.45 -12.63 -7.18
N GLN A 140 -9.85 -11.51 -6.57
CA GLN A 140 -11.05 -10.78 -6.95
C GLN A 140 -10.99 -10.24 -8.38
N ASP A 141 -9.79 -9.87 -8.84
CA ASP A 141 -9.56 -9.38 -10.20
C ASP A 141 -9.29 -10.49 -11.22
N ASP A 142 -9.29 -11.77 -10.80
CA ASP A 142 -8.91 -12.91 -11.64
C ASP A 142 -7.56 -12.66 -12.34
N ALA A 143 -6.59 -12.16 -11.57
CA ALA A 143 -5.36 -11.57 -12.08
C ALA A 143 -4.26 -12.60 -12.40
N PHE A 144 -4.36 -13.81 -11.87
CA PHE A 144 -3.32 -14.84 -12.01
C PHE A 144 -3.39 -15.58 -13.34
N GLU A 145 -2.25 -15.87 -13.95
CA GLU A 145 -2.16 -16.73 -15.14
C GLU A 145 -2.69 -18.15 -14.85
N THR A 146 -2.38 -18.66 -13.67
CA THR A 146 -2.97 -19.92 -13.16
C THR A 146 -4.27 -19.62 -12.42
N GLU A 147 -5.31 -20.39 -12.71
CA GLU A 147 -6.59 -20.24 -12.01
C GLU A 147 -6.50 -20.76 -10.57
N PHE A 148 -6.95 -19.94 -9.62
CA PHE A 148 -7.08 -20.29 -8.21
C PHE A 148 -8.53 -20.05 -7.78
N SER A 149 -9.14 -21.06 -7.17
CA SER A 149 -10.53 -21.02 -6.70
C SER A 149 -10.69 -20.34 -5.34
N SER A 150 -9.61 -20.28 -4.55
CA SER A 150 -9.62 -19.74 -3.19
C SER A 150 -8.25 -19.26 -2.72
N PHE A 151 -8.24 -18.50 -1.63
CA PHE A 151 -7.01 -18.09 -0.96
C PHE A 151 -6.24 -19.30 -0.37
N ASP A 152 -6.94 -20.31 0.14
CA ASP A 152 -6.30 -21.53 0.67
C ASP A 152 -5.58 -22.30 -0.43
N GLU A 153 -6.17 -22.37 -1.63
CA GLU A 153 -5.52 -23.00 -2.78
C GLU A 153 -4.23 -22.26 -3.16
N LEU A 154 -4.21 -20.94 -3.06
CA LEU A 154 -3.04 -20.11 -3.33
C LEU A 154 -1.90 -20.33 -2.31
N LEU A 155 -2.22 -20.77 -1.09
CA LEU A 155 -1.21 -21.16 -0.09
C LEU A 155 -0.69 -22.58 -0.29
N GLN A 156 -1.49 -23.46 -0.90
CA GLN A 156 -1.15 -24.87 -1.10
C GLN A 156 -0.53 -25.15 -2.47
N ARG A 157 -0.77 -24.28 -3.46
CA ARG A 157 -0.27 -24.39 -4.83
C ARG A 157 0.44 -23.10 -5.24
N PRO A 158 1.53 -23.18 -6.00
CA PRO A 158 2.16 -24.37 -6.58
C PRO A 158 2.97 -25.21 -5.57
N ASN A 159 3.09 -26.52 -5.85
CA ASN A 159 4.05 -27.37 -5.13
C ASN A 159 5.46 -26.94 -5.51
N LEU A 160 6.27 -26.63 -4.50
CA LEU A 160 7.63 -26.14 -4.69
C LEU A 160 8.60 -27.23 -5.15
N GLU A 161 8.26 -28.52 -5.09
CA GLU A 161 9.11 -29.65 -5.54
C GLU A 161 10.59 -29.43 -5.17
N ASP A 162 11.49 -29.34 -6.15
CA ASP A 162 12.94 -29.15 -5.98
C ASP A 162 13.39 -27.68 -5.94
N VAL A 163 12.46 -26.72 -6.10
CA VAL A 163 12.77 -25.27 -6.07
C VAL A 163 12.40 -24.65 -4.72
N ASP A 164 13.10 -23.58 -4.36
CA ASP A 164 12.84 -22.85 -3.11
C ASP A 164 11.87 -21.67 -3.29
N CYS A 165 11.57 -21.28 -4.52
CA CYS A 165 10.74 -20.11 -4.82
C CYS A 165 10.06 -20.25 -6.19
N ILE A 166 8.74 -19.98 -6.24
CA ILE A 166 7.97 -19.86 -7.48
C ILE A 166 7.25 -18.51 -7.49
N GLU A 167 7.37 -17.77 -8.59
CA GLU A 167 6.61 -16.54 -8.84
C GLU A 167 5.23 -16.86 -9.42
N LEU A 168 4.17 -16.35 -8.78
CA LEU A 168 2.81 -16.40 -9.30
C LEU A 168 2.65 -15.33 -10.37
N ARG A 169 2.53 -15.76 -11.63
CA ARG A 169 2.47 -14.86 -12.78
C ARG A 169 1.10 -14.21 -12.94
N TRP A 170 1.11 -12.96 -13.39
CA TRP A 170 -0.10 -12.23 -13.78
C TRP A 170 -0.52 -12.58 -15.21
N LYS A 171 -1.83 -12.57 -15.51
CA LYS A 171 -2.34 -12.69 -16.89
C LYS A 171 -1.81 -11.58 -17.78
N ASP A 172 -1.71 -11.85 -19.07
CA ASP A 172 -1.34 -10.85 -20.07
C ASP A 172 -2.28 -9.64 -20.04
N GLY A 173 -1.69 -8.44 -20.00
CA GLY A 173 -2.41 -7.17 -19.92
C GLY A 173 -2.89 -6.79 -18.51
N MET A 174 -2.70 -7.65 -17.49
CA MET A 174 -2.97 -7.25 -16.09
C MET A 174 -1.89 -6.34 -15.54
N GLN A 175 -0.65 -6.45 -16.03
CA GLN A 175 0.52 -5.75 -15.50
C GLN A 175 0.35 -4.22 -15.42
N GLU A 176 -0.39 -3.63 -16.36
CA GLU A 176 -0.65 -2.20 -16.47
C GLU A 176 -1.96 -1.76 -15.78
N LYS A 177 -2.68 -2.68 -15.14
CA LYS A 177 -3.87 -2.34 -14.36
C LYS A 177 -3.50 -1.95 -12.93
N PRO A 178 -4.21 -1.00 -12.32
CA PRO A 178 -4.03 -0.68 -10.91
C PRO A 178 -4.50 -1.84 -10.03
N ILE A 179 -3.64 -2.30 -9.12
CA ILE A 179 -4.00 -3.35 -8.16
C ILE A 179 -5.01 -2.82 -7.13
N PHE A 180 -4.81 -1.60 -6.62
CA PHE A 180 -5.73 -0.95 -5.69
C PHE A 180 -6.37 0.29 -6.35
N PRO A 181 -7.45 0.13 -7.14
CA PRO A 181 -8.08 1.24 -7.82
C PRO A 181 -8.91 2.08 -6.84
N LEU A 182 -8.27 3.05 -6.19
CA LEU A 182 -8.92 4.03 -5.34
C LEU A 182 -8.44 5.42 -5.71
N LYS A 183 -9.34 6.23 -6.26
CA LYS A 183 -9.05 7.63 -6.60
C LYS A 183 -8.75 8.42 -5.33
N TYR A 184 -7.81 9.36 -5.39
CA TYR A 184 -7.42 10.18 -4.23
C TYR A 184 -8.59 10.85 -3.49
N TYR A 185 -9.58 11.40 -4.20
CA TYR A 185 -10.72 12.03 -3.53
C TYR A 185 -11.52 11.02 -2.69
N LYS A 186 -11.64 9.78 -3.16
CA LYS A 186 -12.35 8.71 -2.46
C LYS A 186 -11.54 8.19 -1.28
N PHE A 187 -10.21 8.13 -1.43
CA PHE A 187 -9.30 7.88 -0.31
C PHE A 187 -9.49 8.93 0.79
N LEU A 188 -9.49 10.22 0.45
CA LEU A 188 -9.69 11.30 1.43
C LEU A 188 -11.07 11.25 2.09
N GLU A 189 -12.11 10.94 1.32
CA GLU A 189 -13.47 10.75 1.85
C GLU A 189 -13.50 9.64 2.91
N LEU A 190 -12.95 8.46 2.59
CA LEU A 190 -12.87 7.32 3.50
C LEU A 190 -11.97 7.61 4.70
N TRP A 191 -10.84 8.28 4.48
CA TRP A 191 -9.93 8.72 5.54
C TRP A 191 -10.66 9.59 6.55
N ASN A 192 -11.27 10.69 6.09
CA ASN A 192 -11.99 11.62 6.96
C ASN A 192 -13.17 10.96 7.67
N ARG A 193 -13.91 10.09 6.97
CA ARG A 193 -15.04 9.37 7.56
C ARG A 193 -14.59 8.39 8.64
N THR A 194 -13.52 7.62 8.38
CA THR A 194 -12.96 6.69 9.36
C THR A 194 -12.45 7.43 10.59
N TRP A 195 -11.74 8.54 10.40
CA TRP A 195 -11.27 9.42 11.48
C TRP A 195 -12.40 9.96 12.34
N LEU A 196 -13.48 10.43 11.72
CA LEU A 196 -14.67 10.92 12.43
C LEU A 196 -15.32 9.80 13.27
N VAL A 197 -15.47 8.61 12.69
CA VAL A 197 -16.07 7.45 13.36
C VAL A 197 -15.19 6.93 14.49
N ALA A 198 -13.86 7.04 14.37
CA ALA A 198 -12.90 6.74 15.43
C ALA A 198 -12.98 7.72 16.62
N GLY A 199 -13.80 8.77 16.54
CA GLY A 199 -13.99 9.74 17.62
C GLY A 199 -12.92 10.82 17.69
N ASN A 200 -12.02 10.89 16.71
CA ASN A 200 -10.94 11.85 16.68
C ASN A 200 -11.40 13.19 16.08
N ARG A 201 -11.38 14.23 16.91
CA ARG A 201 -11.84 15.60 16.54
C ARG A 201 -10.80 16.40 15.77
N ASN A 202 -9.53 16.02 15.86
CA ASN A 202 -8.43 16.62 15.13
C ASN A 202 -7.96 15.62 14.07
N THR A 203 -8.03 15.98 12.80
CA THR A 203 -7.35 15.22 11.74
C THR A 203 -5.86 15.26 12.01
N LEU A 204 -5.16 14.12 12.09
CA LEU A 204 -3.71 14.09 11.93
C LEU A 204 -3.36 14.85 10.63
N ARG A 205 -2.51 15.87 10.76
CA ARG A 205 -2.07 16.73 9.64
C ARG A 205 -0.67 16.36 9.22
#